data_AF-A0A1G2M1I8-F1
#
_entry.id   AF-A0A1G2M1I8-F1
#
_cell.length_a   1.000
_cell.length_b   1.000
_cell.length_c   1.000
_cell.angle_alpha   90.00
_cell.angle_beta   90.00
_cell.angle_gamma   90.00
#
_symmetry.space_group_name_H-M   'P 1'
#
loop_
_entity.id
_entity.type
_entity.pdbx_description
1 polymer ?
#
loop_
_entity_poly.entity_id
_entity_poly.type
_entity_poly.pdbx_seq_one_letter_code
_entity_poly.pdbx_strand_id
1 'polypeptide(L)'
;MAKICMVFHDAKVEDVTRYPKVLGANPPMTMDGMENLLHLLPVIRRFGPYHVLYCSRMARASDAASVFANFYDLDFHSMEELGQKANLDKASGEVIYYPGCEQQDYVYWQQSGVRAMRKISTAHLKQTNVLVTSHRPVIGGIVAHTKGITTNDSLKGFIHDPELTKKGYVLVNVDPDDGLITLLE
;
A
#
# COMPACT_ATOMS: atom_id res chain seq x y z
N MET A 1 -17.65 13.58 -0.18
CA MET A 1 -16.89 12.68 0.73
C MET A 1 -15.48 12.56 0.20
N ALA A 2 -14.49 12.62 1.09
CA ALA A 2 -13.07 12.49 0.76
C ALA A 2 -12.76 11.09 0.21
N LYS A 3 -12.02 11.02 -0.89
CA LYS A 3 -11.59 9.75 -1.48
C LYS A 3 -10.15 9.47 -1.09
N ILE A 4 -9.85 8.22 -0.77
CA ILE A 4 -8.49 7.74 -0.61
C ILE A 4 -8.15 6.89 -1.83
N CYS A 5 -7.21 7.38 -2.63
CA CYS A 5 -6.67 6.64 -3.76
C CYS A 5 -5.42 5.90 -3.29
N MET A 6 -5.46 4.57 -3.33
CA MET A 6 -4.35 3.71 -2.92
C MET A 6 -3.69 3.12 -4.17
N VAL A 7 -2.41 3.39 -4.35
CA VAL A 7 -1.60 2.88 -5.45
C VAL A 7 -0.70 1.76 -4.93
N PHE A 8 -0.68 0.63 -5.64
CA PHE A 8 0.28 -0.43 -5.37
C PHE A 8 1.65 0.05 -5.82
N HIS A 9 2.69 -0.11 -4.98
CA HIS A 9 4.04 0.03 -5.50
C HIS A 9 4.28 -1.03 -6.59
N ASP A 10 5.08 -0.70 -7.59
CA ASP A 10 5.36 -1.60 -8.71
C ASP A 10 6.53 -2.55 -8.37
N ALA A 11 7.13 -3.15 -9.39
CA ALA A 11 8.24 -4.08 -9.32
C ALA A 11 9.39 -3.54 -8.46
N LYS A 12 9.91 -4.41 -7.58
CA LYS A 12 11.04 -4.12 -6.69
C LYS A 12 12.25 -4.93 -7.12
N VAL A 13 13.43 -4.52 -6.67
CA VAL A 13 14.65 -5.29 -6.91
C VAL A 13 14.56 -6.62 -6.17
N GLU A 14 14.61 -7.74 -6.90
CA GLU A 14 14.58 -9.10 -6.34
C GLU A 14 15.98 -9.67 -6.11
N ASP A 15 17.00 -9.24 -6.87
CA ASP A 15 18.40 -9.64 -6.60
C ASP A 15 18.97 -8.86 -5.42
N VAL A 16 18.57 -9.27 -4.22
CA VAL A 16 19.02 -8.69 -2.96
C VAL A 16 20.00 -9.57 -2.17
N THR A 17 20.30 -10.77 -2.67
CA THR A 17 21.22 -11.74 -2.05
C THR A 17 22.62 -11.17 -1.80
N ARG A 18 23.03 -10.22 -2.65
CA ARG A 18 24.31 -9.53 -2.60
C ARG A 18 24.42 -8.42 -1.54
N TYR A 19 23.31 -8.04 -0.91
CA TYR A 19 23.28 -6.98 0.10
C TYR A 19 23.23 -7.54 1.52
N PRO A 20 23.73 -6.78 2.52
CA PRO A 20 23.47 -7.06 3.93
C PRO A 20 21.98 -7.35 4.19
N LYS A 21 21.67 -8.33 5.03
CA LYS A 21 20.29 -8.82 5.24
C LYS A 21 19.27 -7.71 5.56
N VAL A 22 19.67 -6.73 6.37
CA VAL A 22 18.83 -5.57 6.72
C VAL A 22 18.47 -4.71 5.51
N LEU A 23 19.41 -4.55 4.56
CA LEU A 23 19.16 -3.85 3.30
C LEU A 23 18.34 -4.70 2.34
N GLY A 24 18.65 -6.01 2.23
CA GLY A 24 17.88 -6.94 1.41
C GLY A 24 16.42 -7.11 1.86
N ALA A 25 16.13 -6.85 3.14
CA ALA A 25 14.78 -6.83 3.68
C ALA A 25 13.91 -5.65 3.18
N ASN A 26 14.55 -4.60 2.67
CA ASN A 26 13.91 -3.37 2.22
C ASN A 26 14.35 -2.98 0.80
N PRO A 27 14.05 -3.82 -0.21
CA PRO A 27 14.46 -3.55 -1.58
C PRO A 27 13.81 -2.25 -2.10
N PRO A 28 14.55 -1.45 -2.88
CA PRO A 28 13.99 -0.33 -3.63
C PRO A 28 13.14 -0.82 -4.80
N MET A 29 12.38 0.10 -5.40
CA MET A 29 11.66 -0.13 -6.65
C MET A 29 12.65 -0.26 -7.82
N THR A 30 12.30 -1.02 -8.86
CA THR A 30 13.09 -1.06 -10.12
C THR A 30 12.80 0.17 -10.97
N MET A 31 13.68 0.46 -11.94
CA MET A 31 13.42 1.51 -12.93
C MET A 31 12.20 1.19 -13.78
N ASP A 32 12.06 -0.05 -14.25
CA ASP A 32 10.84 -0.50 -14.96
C ASP A 32 9.58 -0.28 -14.11
N GLY A 33 9.66 -0.53 -12.81
CA GLY A 33 8.58 -0.24 -11.87
C GLY A 33 8.25 1.26 -11.77
N MET A 34 9.27 2.12 -11.76
CA MET A 34 9.08 3.58 -11.83
C MET A 34 8.41 4.00 -13.14
N GLU A 35 8.85 3.45 -14.28
CA GLU A 35 8.27 3.73 -15.60
C GLU A 35 6.80 3.33 -15.68
N ASN A 36 6.44 2.16 -15.14
CA ASN A 36 5.05 1.71 -15.07
C ASN A 36 4.16 2.69 -14.29
N LEU A 37 4.67 3.27 -13.18
CA LEU A 37 3.92 4.28 -12.43
C LEU A 37 3.67 5.56 -13.23
N LEU A 38 4.53 5.92 -14.19
CA LEU A 38 4.32 7.10 -15.02
C LEU A 38 3.04 6.99 -15.85
N HIS A 39 2.65 5.79 -16.27
CA HIS A 39 1.40 5.55 -16.96
C HIS A 39 0.16 5.73 -16.06
N LEU A 40 0.32 5.58 -14.74
CA LEU A 40 -0.75 5.80 -13.77
C LEU A 40 -0.94 7.29 -13.44
N LEU A 41 0.09 8.13 -13.55
CA LEU A 41 0.01 9.57 -13.23
C LEU A 41 -1.19 10.30 -13.85
N PRO A 42 -1.50 10.21 -15.16
CA PRO A 42 -2.68 10.87 -15.71
C PRO A 42 -3.99 10.23 -15.24
N VAL A 43 -4.01 8.92 -14.98
CA VAL A 43 -5.19 8.16 -14.54
C VAL A 43 -5.58 8.59 -13.12
N ILE A 44 -4.62 8.61 -12.21
CA ILE A 44 -4.78 8.95 -10.80
C ILE A 44 -5.13 10.43 -10.62
N ARG A 45 -4.59 11.33 -11.47
CA ARG A 45 -4.89 12.78 -11.42
C ARG A 45 -6.38 13.10 -11.44
N ARG A 46 -7.19 12.26 -12.11
CA ARG A 46 -8.65 12.45 -12.27
C ARG A 46 -9.42 12.32 -10.95
N PHE A 47 -8.83 11.72 -9.92
CA PHE A 47 -9.45 11.57 -8.61
C PHE A 47 -9.03 12.66 -7.61
N GLY A 48 -8.13 13.56 -8.01
CA GLY A 48 -7.72 14.73 -7.23
C GLY A 48 -8.77 15.86 -7.23
N PRO A 49 -8.41 17.05 -6.71
CA PRO A 49 -7.10 17.40 -6.16
C PRO A 49 -6.78 16.61 -4.89
N TYR A 50 -5.52 16.22 -4.73
CA TYR A 50 -5.01 15.59 -3.52
C TYR A 50 -4.43 16.65 -2.60
N HIS A 51 -4.61 16.46 -1.29
CA HIS A 51 -4.05 17.37 -0.30
C HIS A 51 -2.71 16.88 0.27
N VAL A 52 -2.56 15.56 0.35
CA VAL A 52 -1.41 14.93 1.00
C VAL A 52 -1.19 13.54 0.43
N LEU A 53 0.04 13.05 0.53
CA LEU A 53 0.40 11.68 0.23
C LEU A 53 0.85 10.93 1.49
N TYR A 54 0.38 9.69 1.65
CA TYR A 54 0.89 8.78 2.67
C TYR A 54 1.59 7.58 2.03
N CYS A 55 2.64 7.08 2.68
CA CYS A 55 3.32 5.89 2.21
C CYS A 55 3.73 4.95 3.34
N SER A 56 4.02 3.71 2.98
CA SER A 56 4.80 2.82 3.84
C SER A 56 6.22 3.35 4.08
N ARG A 57 6.86 2.90 5.17
CA ARG A 57 8.29 3.14 5.45
C ARG A 57 9.25 2.29 4.60
N MET A 58 8.73 1.40 3.75
CA MET A 58 9.55 0.55 2.89
C MET A 58 9.99 1.31 1.62
N ALA A 59 11.25 1.14 1.22
CA ALA A 59 11.90 1.87 0.13
C ALA A 59 11.05 1.89 -1.14
N ARG A 60 10.67 0.73 -1.68
CA ARG A 60 9.81 0.63 -2.87
C ARG A 60 8.50 1.44 -2.82
N ALA A 61 7.86 1.57 -1.65
CA ALA A 61 6.63 2.35 -1.52
C ALA A 61 6.93 3.85 -1.36
N SER A 62 8.03 4.20 -0.69
CA SER A 62 8.56 5.56 -0.63
C SER A 62 9.09 6.05 -1.99
N ASP A 63 9.63 5.16 -2.81
CA ASP A 63 10.06 5.45 -4.18
C ASP A 63 8.83 5.80 -5.04
N ALA A 64 7.77 4.96 -4.97
CA ALA A 64 6.49 5.26 -5.60
C ALA A 64 5.90 6.59 -5.11
N ALA A 65 5.92 6.83 -3.79
CA ALA A 65 5.48 8.08 -3.18
C ALA A 65 6.21 9.29 -3.76
N SER A 66 7.54 9.18 -3.92
CA SER A 66 8.39 10.26 -4.44
C SER A 66 8.03 10.62 -5.89
N VAL A 67 7.70 9.62 -6.73
CA VAL A 67 7.23 9.86 -8.11
C VAL A 67 5.93 10.67 -8.12
N PHE A 68 4.93 10.25 -7.33
CA PHE A 68 3.65 10.94 -7.26
C PHE A 68 3.75 12.32 -6.60
N ALA A 69 4.55 12.44 -5.53
CA ALA A 69 4.82 13.69 -4.82
C ALA A 69 5.42 14.74 -5.75
N ASN A 70 6.42 14.35 -6.55
CA ASN A 70 7.04 15.25 -7.53
C ASN A 70 6.05 15.68 -8.61
N PHE A 71 5.23 14.76 -9.13
CA PHE A 71 4.31 15.07 -10.22
C PHE A 71 3.09 15.90 -9.79
N TYR A 72 2.58 15.70 -8.58
CA TYR A 72 1.41 16.41 -8.07
C TYR A 72 1.73 17.59 -7.14
N ASP A 73 3.01 17.85 -6.88
CA ASP A 73 3.47 18.88 -5.93
C ASP A 73 2.87 18.65 -4.52
N LEU A 74 3.12 17.47 -3.96
CA LEU A 74 2.61 17.05 -2.65
C LEU A 74 3.75 16.72 -1.69
N ASP A 75 3.59 17.14 -0.43
CA ASP A 75 4.34 16.55 0.67
C ASP A 75 3.84 15.13 0.97
N PHE A 76 4.73 14.28 1.49
CA PHE A 76 4.35 12.95 1.93
C PHE A 76 4.81 12.56 3.33
N HIS A 77 3.98 11.75 3.99
CA HIS A 77 4.25 11.20 5.32
C HIS A 77 4.37 9.68 5.26
N SER A 78 5.30 9.12 6.03
CA SER A 78 5.41 7.67 6.17
C SER A 78 4.64 7.14 7.39
N MET A 79 4.01 5.98 7.24
CA MET A 79 3.27 5.28 8.29
C MET A 79 3.72 3.82 8.39
N GLU A 80 3.85 3.31 9.61
CA GLU A 80 4.19 1.89 9.82
C GLU A 80 3.03 0.99 9.41
N GLU A 81 1.79 1.42 9.65
CA GLU A 81 0.60 0.62 9.41
C GLU A 81 0.31 0.35 7.92
N LEU A 82 0.87 1.19 7.05
CA LEU A 82 0.85 0.98 5.60
C LEU A 82 1.94 0.02 5.13
N GLY A 83 2.82 -0.41 6.03
CA GLY A 83 3.97 -1.24 5.72
C GLY A 83 3.67 -2.73 5.66
N GLN A 84 4.41 -3.41 4.80
CA GLN A 84 4.58 -4.84 4.86
C GLN A 84 5.81 -5.10 5.73
N LYS A 85 5.59 -5.40 7.02
CA LYS A 85 6.68 -5.67 7.97
C LYS A 85 7.66 -6.68 7.39
N ALA A 86 8.94 -6.37 7.57
CA ALA A 86 10.08 -6.82 6.79
C ALA A 86 10.05 -8.27 6.32
N ASN A 87 10.63 -8.49 5.14
CA ASN A 87 10.96 -9.78 4.57
C ASN A 87 12.07 -10.49 5.36
N LEU A 88 12.15 -10.35 6.68
CA LEU A 88 13.14 -11.04 7.50
C LEU A 88 12.45 -12.04 8.40
N ASP A 89 12.84 -13.29 8.27
CA ASP A 89 12.56 -14.29 9.28
C ASP A 89 13.15 -13.85 10.61
N LYS A 90 12.31 -13.69 11.64
CA LYS A 90 12.79 -13.24 12.94
C LYS A 90 13.60 -14.30 13.67
N ALA A 91 13.39 -15.58 13.36
CA ALA A 91 14.07 -16.70 14.01
C ALA A 91 15.43 -17.00 13.35
N SER A 92 15.50 -17.05 12.01
CA SER A 92 16.70 -17.33 11.24
C SER A 92 17.45 -16.06 10.79
N GLY A 93 16.79 -14.90 10.84
CA GLY A 93 17.31 -13.64 10.33
C GLY A 93 17.42 -13.61 8.81
N GLU A 94 16.85 -14.56 8.08
CA GLU A 94 16.99 -14.68 6.61
C GLU A 94 16.03 -13.77 5.85
N VAL A 95 16.48 -13.26 4.70
CA VAL A 95 15.61 -12.51 3.80
C VAL A 95 14.69 -13.48 3.07
N ILE A 96 13.38 -13.35 3.27
CA ILE A 96 12.38 -14.18 2.61
C ILE A 96 11.93 -13.49 1.32
N TYR A 97 12.15 -14.20 0.22
CA TYR A 97 11.73 -13.81 -1.12
C TYR A 97 10.26 -14.15 -1.30
N TYR A 98 9.55 -13.28 -1.99
CA TYR A 98 8.09 -13.32 -2.01
C TYR A 98 7.55 -14.64 -2.60
N PRO A 99 6.42 -15.16 -2.07
CA PRO A 99 5.69 -14.68 -0.91
C PRO A 99 6.16 -15.30 0.42
N GLY A 100 6.85 -14.51 1.27
CA GLY A 100 7.13 -14.76 2.70
C GLY A 100 8.02 -13.62 3.26
N CYS A 101 8.08 -13.26 4.56
CA CYS A 101 8.17 -14.04 5.82
C CYS A 101 6.88 -14.30 6.63
N GLU A 102 6.91 -15.39 7.42
CA GLU A 102 5.95 -16.15 8.25
C GLU A 102 5.00 -15.48 9.25
N GLN A 103 4.65 -14.21 9.13
CA GLN A 103 3.29 -13.87 9.49
C GLN A 103 2.55 -13.61 8.19
N GLN A 104 2.17 -14.72 7.54
CA GLN A 104 0.92 -14.84 6.77
C GLN A 104 -0.29 -14.51 7.66
N ASP A 105 -0.18 -13.45 8.44
CA ASP A 105 -1.24 -12.90 9.23
C ASP A 105 -1.89 -11.87 8.32
N TYR A 106 -2.56 -12.40 7.29
CA TYR A 106 -3.32 -11.59 6.35
C TYR A 106 -4.37 -10.76 7.12
N VAL A 107 -4.84 -11.29 8.26
CA VAL A 107 -5.68 -10.58 9.22
C VAL A 107 -4.95 -9.38 9.82
N TYR A 108 -3.70 -9.53 10.27
CA TYR A 108 -2.89 -8.40 10.75
C TYR A 108 -2.72 -7.32 9.68
N TRP A 109 -2.39 -7.67 8.44
CA TRP A 109 -2.24 -6.68 7.36
C TRP A 109 -3.55 -5.97 7.04
N GLN A 110 -4.67 -6.70 7.01
CA GLN A 110 -6.00 -6.11 6.90
C GLN A 110 -6.26 -5.13 8.05
N GLN A 111 -6.11 -5.57 9.29
CA GLN A 111 -6.36 -4.73 10.47
C GLN A 111 -5.44 -3.49 10.48
N SER A 112 -4.18 -3.65 10.08
CA SER A 112 -3.22 -2.56 9.96
C SER A 112 -3.64 -1.54 8.90
N GLY A 113 -4.01 -2.00 7.71
CA GLY A 113 -4.54 -1.15 6.65
C GLY A 113 -5.81 -0.40 7.05
N VAL A 114 -6.77 -1.10 7.68
CA VAL A 114 -8.02 -0.49 8.20
C VAL A 114 -7.72 0.58 9.25
N ARG A 115 -6.79 0.32 10.18
CA ARG A 115 -6.35 1.33 11.16
C ARG A 115 -5.70 2.53 10.47
N ALA A 116 -4.89 2.32 9.44
CA ALA A 116 -4.28 3.40 8.67
C ALA A 116 -5.35 4.27 8.00
N MET A 117 -6.33 3.67 7.33
CA MET A 117 -7.41 4.39 6.65
C MET A 117 -8.23 5.24 7.62
N ARG A 118 -8.54 4.71 8.80
CA ARG A 118 -9.23 5.45 9.86
C ARG A 118 -8.39 6.63 10.36
N LYS A 119 -7.10 6.42 10.65
CA LYS A 119 -6.18 7.50 11.07
C LYS A 119 -6.08 8.61 10.03
N ILE A 120 -5.95 8.24 8.74
CA ILE A 120 -5.89 9.19 7.63
C ILE A 120 -7.21 9.97 7.55
N SER A 121 -8.36 9.28 7.63
CA SER A 121 -9.67 9.92 7.60
C SER A 121 -9.87 10.92 8.75
N THR A 122 -9.44 10.57 9.98
CA THR A 122 -9.53 11.48 11.13
C THR A 122 -8.59 12.68 11.01
N ALA A 123 -7.38 12.49 10.46
CA ALA A 123 -6.40 13.56 10.30
C ALA A 123 -6.80 14.58 9.22
N HIS A 124 -7.51 14.14 8.18
CA HIS A 124 -7.88 14.97 7.03
C HIS A 124 -9.39 15.22 7.04
N LEU A 125 -9.77 16.35 7.62
CA LEU A 125 -11.16 16.81 7.81
C LEU A 125 -12.02 16.59 6.56
N LYS A 126 -12.92 15.59 6.61
CA LYS A 126 -14.16 15.30 5.83
C LYS A 126 -14.23 15.55 4.29
N GLN A 127 -13.27 16.23 3.63
CA GLN A 127 -13.46 16.80 2.28
C GLN A 127 -12.24 16.77 1.34
N THR A 128 -11.04 16.39 1.79
CA THR A 128 -9.86 16.39 0.90
C THR A 128 -9.48 14.98 0.46
N ASN A 129 -9.22 14.80 -0.84
CA ASN A 129 -8.76 13.51 -1.33
C ASN A 129 -7.31 13.27 -0.89
N VAL A 130 -6.99 12.02 -0.60
CA VAL A 130 -5.68 11.57 -0.12
C VAL A 130 -5.11 10.55 -1.09
N LEU A 131 -3.81 10.65 -1.36
CA LEU A 131 -3.08 9.64 -2.12
C LEU A 131 -2.30 8.75 -1.15
N VAL A 132 -2.29 7.45 -1.40
CA VAL A 132 -1.59 6.47 -0.56
C VAL A 132 -0.78 5.55 -1.45
N THR A 133 0.51 5.34 -1.16
CA THR A 133 1.30 4.27 -1.79
C THR A 133 1.58 3.17 -0.77
N SER A 134 1.26 1.93 -1.12
CA SER A 134 1.38 0.81 -0.18
C SER A 134 1.55 -0.52 -0.92
N HIS A 135 1.48 -1.62 -0.17
CA HIS A 135 1.78 -2.96 -0.62
C HIS A 135 0.49 -3.71 -0.93
N ARG A 136 0.60 -4.66 -1.88
CA ARG A 136 -0.47 -5.59 -2.23
C ARG A 136 -1.19 -6.21 -1.02
N PRO A 137 -0.52 -6.80 -0.01
CA PRO A 137 -1.21 -7.39 1.14
C PRO A 137 -1.99 -6.37 1.98
N VAL A 138 -1.50 -5.14 2.10
CA VAL A 138 -2.15 -4.09 2.90
C VAL A 138 -3.37 -3.55 2.16
N ILE A 139 -3.20 -3.13 0.89
CA ILE A 139 -4.30 -2.63 0.06
C ILE A 139 -5.34 -3.73 -0.15
N GLY A 140 -4.89 -4.95 -0.46
CA GLY A 140 -5.76 -6.11 -0.60
C GLY A 140 -6.53 -6.44 0.68
N GLY A 141 -5.89 -6.31 1.85
CA GLY A 141 -6.56 -6.46 3.14
C GLY A 141 -7.65 -5.40 3.37
N ILE A 142 -7.41 -4.14 2.97
CA ILE A 142 -8.42 -3.07 3.02
C ILE A 142 -9.61 -3.40 2.11
N VAL A 143 -9.37 -3.82 0.86
CA VAL A 143 -10.45 -4.22 -0.06
C VAL A 143 -11.20 -5.44 0.44
N ALA A 144 -10.50 -6.42 1.02
CA ALA A 144 -11.12 -7.58 1.62
C ALA A 144 -12.04 -7.19 2.80
N HIS A 145 -11.63 -6.20 3.59
CA HIS A 145 -12.44 -5.68 4.70
C HIS A 145 -13.77 -5.09 4.21
N THR A 146 -13.74 -4.30 3.13
CA THR A 146 -14.99 -3.74 2.54
C THR A 146 -15.92 -4.81 1.98
N LYS A 147 -15.41 -6.03 1.75
CA LYS A 147 -16.15 -7.20 1.26
C LYS A 147 -16.54 -8.18 2.37
N GLY A 148 -16.22 -7.89 3.64
CA GLY A 148 -16.50 -8.77 4.77
C GLY A 148 -15.62 -10.03 4.82
N ILE A 149 -14.51 -10.06 4.08
CA ILE A 149 -13.56 -11.18 4.05
C ILE A 149 -12.59 -11.01 5.22
N THR A 150 -12.65 -11.90 6.22
CA THR A 150 -11.93 -11.73 7.50
C THR A 150 -11.12 -12.94 7.95
N THR A 151 -11.25 -14.09 7.28
CA THR A 151 -10.49 -15.30 7.65
C THR A 151 -9.16 -15.35 6.91
N ASN A 152 -8.14 -15.92 7.54
CA ASN A 152 -6.80 -15.95 6.97
C ASN A 152 -6.74 -16.66 5.61
N ASP A 153 -7.46 -17.79 5.47
CA ASP A 153 -7.50 -18.57 4.22
C ASP A 153 -8.18 -17.82 3.07
N SER A 154 -9.31 -17.16 3.35
CA SER A 154 -10.02 -16.36 2.35
C SER A 154 -9.23 -15.12 1.95
N LEU A 155 -8.56 -14.49 2.91
CA LEU A 155 -7.67 -13.36 2.66
C LEU A 155 -6.46 -13.75 1.81
N LYS A 156 -5.87 -14.92 2.05
CA LYS A 156 -4.76 -15.45 1.23
C LYS A 156 -5.18 -15.55 -0.23
N GLY A 157 -6.30 -16.22 -0.52
CA GLY A 157 -6.80 -16.37 -1.88
C GLY A 157 -7.07 -15.01 -2.54
N PHE A 158 -7.70 -14.10 -1.81
CA PHE A 158 -8.06 -12.77 -2.31
C PHE A 158 -6.83 -11.88 -2.59
N ILE A 159 -5.88 -11.80 -1.66
CA ILE A 159 -4.70 -10.94 -1.79
C ILE A 159 -3.82 -11.37 -2.96
N HIS A 160 -3.75 -12.67 -3.25
CA HIS A 160 -2.95 -13.22 -4.35
C HIS A 160 -3.70 -13.28 -5.69
N ASP A 161 -4.95 -12.84 -5.75
CA ASP A 161 -5.70 -12.69 -7.01
C ASP A 161 -5.05 -11.60 -7.89
N PRO A 162 -4.56 -11.93 -9.11
CA PRO A 162 -3.92 -10.96 -10.00
C PRO A 162 -4.86 -9.83 -10.44
N GLU A 163 -6.18 -10.04 -10.43
CA GLU A 163 -7.16 -9.01 -10.79
C GLU A 163 -7.16 -7.86 -9.75
N LEU A 164 -6.73 -8.11 -8.51
CA LEU A 164 -6.62 -7.09 -7.47
C LEU A 164 -5.69 -5.93 -7.85
N THR A 165 -4.57 -6.24 -8.53
CA THR A 165 -3.53 -5.24 -8.87
C THR A 165 -3.61 -4.78 -10.32
N LYS A 166 -4.53 -5.32 -11.12
CA LYS A 166 -4.61 -5.09 -12.57
C LYS A 166 -4.70 -3.63 -12.99
N LYS A 167 -5.39 -2.81 -12.19
CA LYS A 167 -5.51 -1.36 -12.44
C LYS A 167 -4.30 -0.55 -11.93
N GLY A 168 -3.46 -1.14 -11.08
CA GLY A 168 -2.38 -0.43 -10.38
C GLY A 168 -2.85 0.42 -9.19
N TYR A 169 -4.16 0.58 -8.97
CA TYR A 169 -4.73 1.33 -7.85
C TYR A 169 -6.09 0.80 -7.40
N VAL A 170 -6.52 1.27 -6.23
CA VAL A 170 -7.83 1.05 -5.61
C VAL A 170 -8.34 2.39 -5.10
N LEU A 171 -9.65 2.63 -5.23
CA LEU A 171 -10.29 3.83 -4.70
C LEU A 171 -11.26 3.46 -3.58
N VAL A 172 -11.10 4.06 -2.41
CA VAL A 172 -12.03 3.90 -1.30
C VAL A 172 -12.52 5.26 -0.80
N ASN A 173 -13.63 5.23 -0.09
CA ASN A 173 -14.08 6.28 0.79
C ASN A 173 -14.03 5.78 2.24
N VAL A 174 -13.80 6.67 3.19
CA VAL A 174 -13.86 6.37 4.62
C VAL A 174 -14.79 7.36 5.27
N ASP A 175 -15.89 6.87 5.84
CA ASP A 175 -16.79 7.70 6.62
C ASP A 175 -16.06 8.23 7.87
N PRO A 176 -15.97 9.55 8.06
CA PRO A 176 -15.22 10.14 9.16
C PRO A 176 -15.92 9.98 10.53
N ASP A 177 -17.22 9.67 10.55
CA ASP A 177 -18.00 9.60 11.79
C ASP A 177 -17.98 8.20 12.41
N ASP A 178 -18.03 7.13 11.60
CA ASP A 178 -17.99 5.75 12.09
C ASP A 178 -16.77 4.93 11.59
N GLY A 179 -15.96 5.50 10.69
CA GLY A 179 -14.77 4.84 10.14
C GLY A 179 -15.10 3.71 9.17
N LEU A 180 -16.31 3.66 8.62
CA LEU A 180 -16.74 2.71 7.59
C LEU A 180 -15.96 2.94 6.30
N ILE A 181 -15.37 1.88 5.76
CA ILE A 181 -14.60 1.92 4.52
C ILE A 181 -15.44 1.33 3.39
N THR A 182 -15.64 2.11 2.33
CA THR A 182 -16.43 1.71 1.15
C THR A 182 -15.54 1.68 -0.09
N LEU A 183 -15.55 0.55 -0.80
CA LEU A 183 -14.87 0.43 -2.09
C LEU A 183 -15.63 1.20 -3.17
N LEU A 184 -14.92 2.04 -3.92
CA LEU A 184 -15.46 2.82 -5.03
C LEU A 184 -15.01 2.27 -6.39
N GLU A 185 -13.74 1.84 -6.48
CA GLU A 185 -13.15 1.31 -7.71
C GLU A 185 -12.02 0.31 -7.46
#